data_AF-A0A838SBL6-F1
#
_entry.id   AF-A0A838SBL6-F1
#
_cell.length_a   1.000
_cell.length_b   1.000
_cell.length_c   1.000
_cell.angle_alpha   90.00
_cell.angle_beta   90.00
_cell.angle_gamma   90.00
#
_symmetry.space_group_name_H-M   'P 1'
#
loop_
_entity.id
_entity.type
_entity.pdbx_description
1 polymer ?
#
loop_
_entity_poly.entity_id
_entity_poly.type
_entity_poly.pdbx_seq_one_letter_code
_entity_poly.pdbx_strand_id
1 'polypeptide(L)'
;MGPRNGDGFGDISADASLGAGLTDSCAACHGRPRSSAGFGGDVFTRPDSRDAPHLFGLGIIEMLADEITQDLRKSRDQAIAKAKGGRGSVEVALESKGISYGKIRVNPDGSVDPSHLEGVDPDLRVRPFFHHGGTISIREFVVGALNGEMGMEAFDPDLSKASVGEEVVTPSGMVLNGKTDTIEAPVVFSESDDSDRDGVANEVPVSLVDHLEFYLLNYFKPAIGRETKDSQKGQRLFQDIQCTSCHIQNLVIERDRRVADVETTYDRRRGIFNDLFAVATPLFQEVQGSGSPSVKKPNGKRFVVKNIYADFKRHDLGSNFWERNFDGSLTKEFMTEPLWGVGTTAPYGHDGRSIDLWSVIMRHGGEAKNARDRFARLSDEQQGQVIDFLQTLVLFPPDDTASNLNPGDSQSQNFPQYGHGNIALPALFNNPSDLE
;
A
#
# COMPACT_ATOMS: atom_id res chain seq x y z
N MET A 1 -20.48 5.28 -18.00
CA MET A 1 -19.84 5.96 -16.86
C MET A 1 -18.37 6.00 -17.21
N GLY A 2 -17.85 7.21 -17.41
CA GLY A 2 -16.62 7.54 -18.15
C GLY A 2 -16.91 8.23 -19.49
N PRO A 3 -16.07 9.15 -19.97
CA PRO A 3 -15.34 10.22 -19.26
C PRO A 3 -16.27 11.41 -18.95
N ARG A 4 -15.83 12.34 -18.07
CA ARG A 4 -16.53 13.58 -17.72
C ARG A 4 -17.01 14.34 -18.98
N ASN A 5 -18.20 14.93 -18.93
CA ASN A 5 -18.78 15.66 -20.06
C ASN A 5 -17.91 16.89 -20.43
N GLY A 6 -17.19 16.83 -21.56
CA GLY A 6 -16.19 17.83 -21.94
C GLY A 6 -14.77 17.28 -22.14
N ASP A 7 -14.62 15.98 -22.42
CA ASP A 7 -13.34 15.32 -22.63
C ASP A 7 -12.39 16.09 -23.58
N GLY A 8 -11.18 16.34 -23.11
CA GLY A 8 -10.16 17.07 -23.88
C GLY A 8 -10.30 18.60 -23.94
N PHE A 9 -11.23 19.22 -23.20
CA PHE A 9 -11.31 20.68 -23.06
C PHE A 9 -11.05 21.12 -21.61
N GLY A 10 -9.99 21.92 -21.40
CA GLY A 10 -9.62 22.44 -20.08
C GLY A 10 -8.11 22.57 -19.91
N ASP A 11 -7.68 22.99 -18.73
CA ASP A 11 -6.25 23.04 -18.38
C ASP A 11 -5.87 21.80 -17.57
N ILE A 12 -5.24 20.82 -18.21
CA ILE A 12 -4.77 19.58 -17.57
C ILE A 12 -3.73 19.84 -16.46
N SER A 13 -3.10 21.02 -16.43
CA SER A 13 -2.22 21.41 -15.31
C SER A 13 -2.99 21.87 -14.07
N ALA A 14 -4.27 22.22 -14.23
CA ALA A 14 -5.16 22.63 -13.15
C ALA A 14 -6.11 21.50 -12.71
N ASP A 15 -6.45 20.56 -13.61
CA ASP A 15 -7.33 19.43 -13.33
C ASP A 15 -6.82 18.13 -13.98
N ALA A 16 -6.28 17.22 -13.16
CA ALA A 16 -5.74 15.93 -13.60
C ALA A 16 -6.83 14.98 -14.12
N SER A 17 -8.09 15.17 -13.71
CA SER A 17 -9.21 14.32 -14.14
C SER A 17 -9.53 14.45 -15.64
N LEU A 18 -9.04 15.50 -16.31
CA LEU A 18 -9.14 15.65 -17.76
C LEU A 18 -8.31 14.61 -18.52
N GLY A 19 -7.33 13.97 -17.86
CA GLY A 19 -6.63 12.77 -18.35
C GLY A 19 -7.22 11.46 -17.85
N ALA A 20 -8.15 11.51 -16.88
CA ALA A 20 -8.84 10.38 -16.31
C ALA A 20 -10.04 9.97 -17.16
N GLY A 21 -10.35 8.69 -17.21
CA GLY A 21 -11.50 8.19 -17.99
C GLY A 21 -11.17 7.20 -19.11
N LEU A 22 -9.98 6.57 -19.08
CA LEU A 22 -9.70 5.38 -19.90
C LEU A 22 -9.88 4.06 -19.12
N THR A 23 -10.22 4.15 -17.83
CA THR A 23 -10.21 3.02 -16.89
C THR A 23 -11.59 2.87 -16.26
N ASP A 24 -12.28 1.78 -16.56
CA ASP A 24 -13.63 1.46 -16.05
C ASP A 24 -13.61 0.46 -14.88
N SER A 25 -12.42 -0.03 -14.50
CA SER A 25 -12.24 -0.95 -13.38
C SER A 25 -10.86 -0.79 -12.74
N CYS A 26 -10.75 -0.97 -11.42
CA CYS A 26 -9.47 -0.95 -10.72
C CYS A 26 -8.48 -1.96 -11.32
N ALA A 27 -8.99 -3.12 -11.76
CA ALA A 27 -8.21 -4.20 -12.35
C ALA A 27 -7.67 -3.88 -13.77
N ALA A 28 -8.13 -2.82 -14.44
CA ALA A 28 -7.55 -2.44 -15.73
C ALA A 28 -6.12 -1.91 -15.57
N CYS A 29 -5.81 -1.24 -14.45
CA CYS A 29 -4.45 -0.86 -14.08
C CYS A 29 -3.87 -1.87 -13.09
N HIS A 30 -4.55 -2.10 -11.97
CA HIS A 30 -4.04 -2.95 -10.89
C HIS A 30 -4.31 -4.44 -11.14
N GLY A 31 -4.02 -4.93 -12.35
CA GLY A 31 -4.53 -6.21 -12.86
C GLY A 31 -3.49 -7.24 -13.25
N ARG A 32 -2.20 -7.11 -12.89
CA ARG A 32 -1.17 -8.12 -13.25
C ARG A 32 -0.54 -8.77 -12.01
N PRO A 33 -0.65 -10.10 -11.85
CA PRO A 33 -1.26 -11.05 -12.79
C PRO A 33 -2.78 -10.85 -12.95
N ARG A 34 -3.30 -11.23 -14.14
CA ARG A 34 -4.72 -11.06 -14.51
C ARG A 34 -5.63 -11.64 -13.43
N SER A 35 -6.77 -10.98 -13.21
CA SER A 35 -7.78 -11.35 -12.21
C SER A 35 -7.35 -11.16 -10.76
N SER A 36 -6.30 -10.38 -10.52
CA SER A 36 -5.85 -10.01 -9.19
C SER A 36 -5.74 -8.50 -9.07
N ALA A 37 -5.73 -7.97 -7.84
CA ALA A 37 -5.33 -6.58 -7.54
C ALA A 37 -3.80 -6.42 -7.62
N GLY A 38 -3.25 -6.81 -8.77
CA GLY A 38 -1.83 -6.79 -9.09
C GLY A 38 -1.34 -5.44 -9.61
N PHE A 39 -0.20 -5.43 -10.27
CA PHE A 39 0.47 -4.23 -10.82
C PHE A 39 0.11 -4.02 -12.30
N GLY A 40 0.08 -2.80 -12.86
CA GLY A 40 -0.04 -2.65 -14.31
C GLY A 40 -0.38 -1.26 -14.85
N GLY A 41 0.43 -0.82 -15.82
CA GLY A 41 0.17 0.42 -16.57
C GLY A 41 0.78 1.65 -15.91
N ASP A 42 1.35 2.51 -16.76
CA ASP A 42 1.85 3.81 -16.36
C ASP A 42 0.70 4.84 -16.46
N VAL A 43 0.40 5.49 -15.34
CA VAL A 43 -0.48 6.67 -15.27
C VAL A 43 0.32 7.90 -15.66
N PHE A 44 -0.31 8.80 -16.41
CA PHE A 44 0.34 9.94 -17.01
C PHE A 44 0.55 11.10 -16.01
N THR A 45 1.79 11.52 -15.80
CA THR A 45 2.17 12.65 -14.93
C THR A 45 3.14 13.58 -15.68
N ARG A 46 2.70 14.21 -16.78
CA ARG A 46 3.62 14.91 -17.72
C ARG A 46 4.59 15.89 -17.04
N PRO A 47 5.88 15.90 -17.45
CA PRO A 47 6.46 15.14 -18.57
C PRO A 47 6.81 13.68 -18.23
N ASP A 48 6.64 13.27 -16.98
CA ASP A 48 6.96 11.93 -16.51
C ASP A 48 5.70 11.04 -16.48
N SER A 49 5.85 9.81 -15.99
CA SER A 49 4.75 8.88 -15.75
C SER A 49 4.94 8.24 -14.39
N ARG A 50 3.85 7.71 -13.82
CA ARG A 50 3.89 6.90 -12.60
C ARG A 50 3.37 5.51 -12.86
N ASP A 51 4.13 4.54 -12.42
CA ASP A 51 3.82 3.13 -12.52
C ASP A 51 2.75 2.77 -11.48
N ALA A 52 1.65 2.11 -11.85
CA ALA A 52 0.55 1.83 -10.90
C ALA A 52 0.88 0.64 -9.96
N PRO A 53 1.15 0.85 -8.65
CA PRO A 53 1.59 -0.23 -7.76
C PRO A 53 0.51 -1.30 -7.55
N HIS A 54 0.88 -2.49 -7.08
CA HIS A 54 -0.10 -3.51 -6.75
C HIS A 54 -0.90 -3.17 -5.48
N LEU A 55 -2.08 -3.78 -5.30
CA LEU A 55 -2.93 -3.55 -4.12
C LEU A 55 -2.89 -4.70 -3.10
N PHE A 56 -1.97 -5.66 -3.26
CA PHE A 56 -1.75 -6.69 -2.24
C PHE A 56 -1.28 -6.11 -0.91
N GLY A 57 -1.95 -6.48 0.17
CA GLY A 57 -1.55 -6.16 1.54
C GLY A 57 -1.81 -4.72 1.97
N LEU A 58 -2.62 -3.94 1.24
CA LEU A 58 -2.86 -2.52 1.58
C LEU A 58 -3.36 -2.31 3.02
N GLY A 59 -4.22 -3.18 3.54
CA GLY A 59 -4.63 -3.13 4.95
C GLY A 59 -3.47 -3.22 5.95
N ILE A 60 -2.45 -4.03 5.65
CA ILE A 60 -1.25 -4.17 6.46
C ILE A 60 -0.39 -2.90 6.36
N ILE A 61 -0.25 -2.36 5.16
CA ILE A 61 0.47 -1.12 4.87
C ILE A 61 -0.14 0.07 5.63
N GLU A 62 -1.47 0.23 5.58
CA GLU A 62 -2.19 1.27 6.34
C GLU A 62 -1.97 1.13 7.85
N MET A 63 -2.16 -0.09 8.39
CA MET A 63 -1.98 -0.35 9.82
C MET A 63 -0.55 -0.06 10.30
N LEU A 64 0.47 -0.45 9.54
CA LEU A 64 1.86 -0.17 9.89
C LEU A 64 2.14 1.33 9.92
N ALA A 65 1.72 2.06 8.89
CA ALA A 65 1.89 3.51 8.82
C ALA A 65 1.16 4.25 9.95
N ASP A 66 -0.06 3.81 10.27
CA ASP A 66 -0.84 4.43 11.35
C ASP A 66 -0.22 4.16 12.72
N GLU A 67 0.19 2.92 13.02
CA GLU A 67 0.89 2.59 14.27
C GLU A 67 2.23 3.33 14.40
N ILE A 68 3.00 3.44 13.31
CA ILE A 68 4.25 4.24 13.30
C ILE A 68 3.92 5.70 13.63
N THR A 69 2.93 6.30 12.95
CA THR A 69 2.52 7.68 13.21
C THR A 69 2.19 7.90 14.69
N GLN A 70 1.44 6.98 15.29
CA GLN A 70 1.07 7.06 16.70
C GLN A 70 2.30 7.04 17.62
N ASP A 71 3.29 6.18 17.35
CA ASP A 71 4.54 6.12 18.12
C ASP A 71 5.37 7.41 18.01
N LEU A 72 5.49 7.96 16.79
CA LEU A 72 6.24 9.20 16.55
C LEU A 72 5.58 10.39 17.26
N ARG A 73 4.25 10.54 17.10
CA ARG A 73 3.48 11.60 17.76
C ARG A 73 3.51 11.47 19.27
N LYS A 74 3.40 10.24 19.81
CA LYS A 74 3.54 9.98 21.25
C LYS A 74 4.91 10.41 21.78
N SER A 75 5.99 10.11 21.05
CA SER A 75 7.35 10.51 21.43
C SER A 75 7.51 12.04 21.45
N ARG A 76 6.96 12.73 20.44
CA ARG A 76 6.88 14.19 20.40
C ARG A 76 6.10 14.75 21.60
N ASP A 77 4.92 14.22 21.87
CA ASP A 77 4.03 14.75 22.90
C ASP A 77 4.64 14.57 24.31
N GLN A 78 5.33 13.45 24.53
CA GLN A 78 6.13 13.22 25.74
C GLN A 78 7.28 14.23 25.87
N ALA A 79 7.98 14.53 24.78
CA ALA A 79 9.04 15.53 24.77
C ALA A 79 8.51 16.95 25.03
N ILE A 80 7.34 17.31 24.49
CA ILE A 80 6.63 18.56 24.79
C ILE A 80 6.28 18.66 26.27
N ALA A 81 5.69 17.60 26.85
CA ALA A 81 5.36 17.58 28.27
C ALA A 81 6.62 17.75 29.16
N LYS A 82 7.73 17.11 28.79
CA LYS A 82 9.01 17.22 29.50
C LYS A 82 9.65 18.61 29.35
N ALA A 83 9.63 19.20 28.16
CA ALA A 83 10.22 20.51 27.90
C ALA A 83 9.47 21.63 28.64
N LYS A 84 8.13 21.59 28.64
CA LYS A 84 7.28 22.55 29.38
C LYS A 84 7.48 22.47 30.91
N GLY A 85 7.87 21.31 31.43
CA GLY A 85 8.20 21.12 32.84
C GLY A 85 9.66 21.47 33.21
N GLY A 86 10.52 21.75 32.22
CA GLY A 86 11.94 21.97 32.38
C GLY A 86 12.39 23.42 32.15
N ARG A 87 13.70 23.67 32.23
CA ARG A 87 14.34 24.97 31.91
C ARG A 87 15.12 24.98 30.59
N GLY A 88 15.14 23.86 29.87
CA GLY A 88 15.96 23.69 28.66
C GLY A 88 15.23 22.90 27.59
N SER A 89 15.71 23.00 26.35
CA SER A 89 15.18 22.21 25.24
C SER A 89 15.45 20.71 25.45
N VAL A 90 14.56 19.89 24.90
CA VAL A 90 14.63 18.43 24.93
C VAL A 90 14.81 17.94 23.50
N GLU A 91 15.94 17.29 23.22
CA GLU A 91 16.12 16.53 21.98
C GLU A 91 15.60 15.11 22.20
N VAL A 92 14.80 14.60 21.27
CA VAL A 92 14.26 13.24 21.29
C VAL A 92 14.49 12.57 19.94
N ALA A 93 15.01 11.35 19.97
CA ALA A 93 15.08 10.50 18.79
C ALA A 93 13.70 9.92 18.49
N LEU A 94 13.33 9.92 17.22
CA LEU A 94 12.08 9.37 16.75
C LEU A 94 12.35 8.00 16.15
N GLU A 95 11.78 6.97 16.76
CA GLU A 95 11.94 5.59 16.36
C GLU A 95 10.62 4.85 16.54
N SER A 96 10.25 4.03 15.57
CA SER A 96 9.13 3.10 15.69
C SER A 96 9.43 1.83 14.90
N LYS A 97 9.06 0.67 15.45
CA LYS A 97 9.24 -0.65 14.81
C LYS A 97 10.68 -0.93 14.31
N GLY A 98 11.68 -0.34 14.96
CA GLY A 98 13.10 -0.45 14.58
C GLY A 98 13.53 0.45 13.41
N ILE A 99 12.67 1.38 12.99
CA ILE A 99 12.94 2.40 11.97
C ILE A 99 13.25 3.73 12.66
N SER A 100 14.34 4.39 12.28
CA SER A 100 14.66 5.74 12.74
C SER A 100 14.13 6.81 11.77
N TYR A 101 13.43 7.79 12.32
CA TYR A 101 12.92 8.98 11.62
C TYR A 101 13.73 10.23 12.00
N GLY A 102 14.98 10.04 12.41
CA GLY A 102 15.84 11.13 12.87
C GLY A 102 15.47 11.61 14.28
N LYS A 103 15.50 12.93 14.48
CA LYS A 103 15.28 13.56 15.79
C LYS A 103 14.52 14.87 15.66
N ILE A 104 13.86 15.25 16.75
CA ILE A 104 13.29 16.59 16.91
C ILE A 104 13.83 17.25 18.18
N ARG A 105 13.89 18.57 18.18
CA ARG A 105 14.18 19.38 19.37
C ARG A 105 12.93 20.10 19.80
N VAL A 106 12.58 19.98 21.07
CA VAL A 106 11.42 20.65 21.66
C VAL A 106 11.88 21.71 22.64
N ASN A 107 11.45 22.95 22.44
CA ASN A 107 11.83 24.08 23.28
C ASN A 107 10.93 24.20 24.52
N PRO A 108 11.35 24.93 25.57
CA PRO A 108 10.56 25.09 26.79
C PRO A 108 9.17 25.72 26.58
N ASP A 109 8.98 26.50 25.51
CA ASP A 109 7.68 27.09 25.13
C ASP A 109 6.74 26.08 24.45
N GLY A 110 7.22 24.87 24.15
CA GLY A 110 6.50 23.80 23.47
C GLY A 110 6.65 23.83 21.94
N SER A 111 7.41 24.77 21.36
CA SER A 111 7.72 24.75 19.93
C SER A 111 8.62 23.57 19.57
N VAL A 112 8.40 23.00 18.38
CA VAL A 112 9.13 21.84 17.87
C VAL A 112 9.97 22.28 16.68
N ASP A 113 11.27 21.98 16.74
CA ASP A 113 12.25 22.14 15.66
C ASP A 113 12.45 20.77 14.98
N PRO A 114 11.96 20.60 13.74
CA PRO A 114 12.04 19.35 12.99
C PRO A 114 13.27 19.28 12.07
N SER A 115 14.28 20.14 12.21
CA SER A 115 15.42 20.24 11.28
C SER A 115 16.27 18.98 11.13
N HIS A 116 16.12 18.00 12.02
CA HIS A 116 16.78 16.69 11.97
C HIS A 116 15.80 15.53 11.79
N LEU A 117 14.57 15.81 11.35
CA LEU A 117 13.58 14.81 10.96
C LEU A 117 13.95 14.22 9.59
N GLU A 118 13.69 12.93 9.41
CA GLU A 118 14.04 12.22 8.18
C GLU A 118 12.86 11.41 7.64
N GLY A 119 12.58 11.56 6.35
CA GLY A 119 11.65 10.70 5.60
C GLY A 119 10.17 10.81 5.96
N VAL A 120 9.77 11.75 6.81
CA VAL A 120 8.38 12.08 7.15
C VAL A 120 8.20 13.59 7.31
N ASP A 121 6.98 14.07 7.17
CA ASP A 121 6.67 15.50 7.31
C ASP A 121 6.71 15.95 8.79
N PRO A 122 6.85 17.26 9.07
CA PRO A 122 6.86 17.79 10.44
C PRO A 122 5.62 17.45 11.29
N ASP A 123 4.51 17.05 10.67
CA ASP A 123 3.30 16.56 11.37
C ASP A 123 3.44 15.11 11.90
N LEU A 124 4.56 14.46 11.57
CA LEU A 124 4.95 13.09 11.91
C LEU A 124 4.00 12.03 11.38
N ARG A 125 3.21 12.35 10.35
CA ARG A 125 2.29 11.41 9.70
C ARG A 125 3.03 10.63 8.62
N VAL A 126 2.97 9.31 8.73
CA VAL A 126 3.39 8.41 7.65
C VAL A 126 2.24 8.30 6.65
N ARG A 127 2.55 8.58 5.38
CA ARG A 127 1.62 8.56 4.24
C ARG A 127 2.02 7.42 3.31
N PRO A 128 1.44 6.21 3.46
CA PRO A 128 1.95 5.04 2.78
C PRO A 128 1.41 4.87 1.36
N PHE A 129 0.44 5.68 0.95
CA PHE A 129 -0.20 5.56 -0.35
C PHE A 129 0.36 6.58 -1.34
N PHE A 130 0.38 6.18 -2.62
CA PHE A 130 1.09 6.84 -3.71
C PHE A 130 2.62 6.86 -3.53
N HIS A 131 3.37 6.81 -4.64
CA HIS A 131 4.84 6.75 -4.61
C HIS A 131 5.50 7.89 -3.81
N HIS A 132 4.89 9.08 -3.80
CA HIS A 132 5.40 10.26 -3.10
C HIS A 132 4.85 10.38 -1.65
N GLY A 133 4.01 9.46 -1.20
CA GLY A 133 3.34 9.51 0.10
C GLY A 133 2.31 10.61 0.17
N GLY A 134 1.23 10.48 -0.62
CA GLY A 134 0.18 11.49 -0.77
C GLY A 134 -0.92 11.42 0.29
N THR A 135 -1.42 10.22 0.60
CA THR A 135 -2.58 10.03 1.48
C THR A 135 -2.31 9.03 2.60
N ILE A 136 -3.21 9.00 3.59
CA ILE A 136 -3.00 8.28 4.85
C ILE A 136 -3.90 7.07 5.02
N SER A 137 -4.92 6.93 4.18
CA SER A 137 -5.93 5.88 4.32
C SER A 137 -6.34 5.26 2.98
N ILE A 138 -6.75 4.00 3.03
CA ILE A 138 -7.40 3.26 1.95
C ILE A 138 -8.64 4.03 1.48
N ARG A 139 -9.37 4.66 2.40
CA ARG A 139 -10.59 5.40 2.06
C ARG A 139 -10.30 6.64 1.22
N GLU A 140 -9.32 7.46 1.59
CA GLU A 140 -8.84 8.56 0.75
C GLU A 140 -8.32 8.05 -0.60
N PHE A 141 -7.53 6.96 -0.59
CA PHE A 141 -7.05 6.35 -1.82
C PHE A 141 -8.20 5.91 -2.74
N VAL A 142 -9.23 5.24 -2.22
CA VAL A 142 -10.37 4.77 -3.01
C VAL A 142 -11.16 5.92 -3.59
N VAL A 143 -11.56 6.90 -2.76
CA VAL A 143 -12.36 8.06 -3.21
C VAL A 143 -11.56 8.90 -4.21
N GLY A 144 -10.27 9.13 -3.92
CA GLY A 144 -9.36 9.83 -4.81
C GLY A 144 -9.15 9.11 -6.14
N ALA A 145 -8.96 7.78 -6.14
CA ALA A 145 -8.80 7.00 -7.37
C ALA A 145 -10.08 6.92 -8.21
N LEU A 146 -11.25 6.79 -7.57
CA LEU A 146 -12.54 6.85 -8.27
C LEU A 146 -12.66 8.17 -9.06
N ASN A 147 -12.25 9.28 -8.45
CA ASN A 147 -12.30 10.57 -9.12
C ASN A 147 -11.15 10.81 -10.11
N GLY A 148 -9.92 10.74 -9.62
CA GLY A 148 -8.72 11.12 -10.36
C GLY A 148 -8.28 10.13 -11.43
N GLU A 149 -8.72 8.87 -11.39
CA GLU A 149 -8.33 7.85 -12.37
C GLU A 149 -9.53 7.33 -13.19
N MET A 150 -10.70 7.18 -12.56
CA MET A 150 -11.89 6.64 -13.19
C MET A 150 -12.91 7.71 -13.61
N GLY A 151 -12.70 8.97 -13.19
CA GLY A 151 -13.57 10.09 -13.53
C GLY A 151 -14.96 9.98 -12.91
N MET A 152 -15.10 9.31 -11.77
CA MET A 152 -16.37 9.14 -11.05
C MET A 152 -16.42 9.94 -9.75
N GLU A 153 -17.61 10.39 -9.37
CA GLU A 153 -17.83 11.16 -8.14
C GLU A 153 -18.40 10.27 -7.02
N ALA A 154 -17.70 10.24 -5.88
CA ALA A 154 -18.12 9.52 -4.68
C ALA A 154 -18.41 10.51 -3.54
N PHE A 155 -19.66 10.53 -3.07
CA PHE A 155 -19.97 11.17 -1.80
C PHE A 155 -19.49 10.30 -0.65
N ASP A 156 -18.67 10.88 0.23
CA ASP A 156 -18.14 10.20 1.39
C ASP A 156 -18.32 11.02 2.68
N PRO A 157 -19.27 10.67 3.55
CA PRO A 157 -19.56 11.43 4.75
C PRO A 157 -18.42 11.43 5.78
N ASP A 158 -17.55 10.40 5.76
CA ASP A 158 -16.45 10.29 6.70
C ASP A 158 -15.32 11.25 6.31
N LEU A 159 -14.93 11.26 5.02
CA LEU A 159 -13.97 12.22 4.48
C LEU A 159 -14.52 13.66 4.50
N SER A 160 -15.80 13.88 4.17
CA SER A 160 -16.42 15.22 4.25
C SER A 160 -16.32 15.82 5.65
N LYS A 161 -16.58 15.03 6.71
CA LYS A 161 -16.47 15.50 8.10
C LYS A 161 -15.02 15.66 8.52
N ALA A 162 -14.17 14.68 8.22
CA ALA A 162 -12.77 14.71 8.63
C ALA A 162 -12.01 15.86 7.94
N SER A 163 -12.26 16.14 6.66
CA SER A 163 -11.65 17.27 5.93
C SER A 163 -11.99 18.65 6.50
N VAL A 164 -13.10 18.79 7.24
CA VAL A 164 -13.48 20.05 7.93
C VAL A 164 -13.10 20.08 9.41
N GLY A 165 -12.26 19.14 9.87
CA GLY A 165 -11.69 19.16 11.21
C GLY A 165 -12.38 18.25 12.23
N GLU A 166 -13.31 17.39 11.82
CA GLU A 166 -13.89 16.39 12.71
C GLU A 166 -12.99 15.16 12.87
N GLU A 167 -13.23 14.40 13.93
CA GLU A 167 -12.63 13.08 14.13
C GLU A 167 -13.67 12.02 13.80
N VAL A 168 -13.33 11.15 12.84
CA VAL A 168 -14.21 10.10 12.33
C VAL A 168 -13.50 8.75 12.38
N VAL A 169 -14.24 7.69 12.68
CA VAL A 169 -13.74 6.31 12.58
C VAL A 169 -14.46 5.64 11.43
N THR A 170 -13.70 5.24 10.40
CA THR A 170 -14.27 4.57 9.23
C THR A 170 -14.83 3.20 9.59
N PRO A 171 -15.68 2.58 8.75
CA PRO A 171 -16.18 1.22 8.97
C PRO A 171 -15.07 0.17 9.14
N SER A 172 -13.91 0.38 8.51
CA SER A 172 -12.73 -0.49 8.63
C SER A 172 -11.91 -0.26 9.92
N GLY A 173 -12.30 0.74 10.71
CA GLY A 173 -11.68 1.10 11.98
C GLY A 173 -10.48 2.04 11.88
N MET A 174 -10.28 2.69 10.72
CA MET A 174 -9.28 3.74 10.56
C MET A 174 -9.76 5.02 11.23
N VAL A 175 -8.88 5.73 11.96
CA VAL A 175 -9.22 7.01 12.60
C VAL A 175 -8.73 8.15 11.72
N LEU A 176 -9.66 8.94 11.21
CA LEU A 176 -9.38 10.16 10.45
C LEU A 176 -9.59 11.36 11.37
N ASN A 177 -8.50 12.05 11.72
CA ASN A 177 -8.56 13.18 12.65
C ASN A 177 -8.20 14.49 11.95
N GLY A 178 -9.22 15.20 11.47
CA GLY A 178 -9.06 16.48 10.77
C GLY A 178 -8.42 17.61 11.59
N LYS A 179 -8.28 17.43 12.90
CA LYS A 179 -7.59 18.42 13.76
C LYS A 179 -6.07 18.27 13.71
N THR A 180 -5.59 17.06 13.46
CA THR A 180 -4.17 16.72 13.49
C THR A 180 -3.62 16.33 12.13
N ASP A 181 -4.49 15.93 11.21
CA ASP A 181 -4.14 15.43 9.89
C ASP A 181 -4.83 16.28 8.83
N THR A 182 -4.14 16.51 7.71
CA THR A 182 -4.75 17.04 6.50
C THR A 182 -5.42 15.89 5.78
N ILE A 183 -6.75 15.93 5.71
CA ILE A 183 -7.58 14.91 5.06
C ILE A 183 -8.07 15.45 3.72
N GLU A 184 -7.93 14.66 2.67
CA GLU A 184 -8.46 15.01 1.37
C GLU A 184 -10.00 15.01 1.38
N ALA A 185 -10.60 16.10 0.93
CA ALA A 185 -12.03 16.21 0.83
C ALA A 185 -12.54 15.48 -0.43
N PRO A 186 -13.72 14.84 -0.39
CA PRO A 186 -14.37 14.38 -1.61
C PRO A 186 -14.73 15.58 -2.50
N VAL A 187 -14.85 15.35 -3.80
CA VAL A 187 -15.27 16.38 -4.76
C VAL A 187 -16.73 16.81 -4.59
N VAL A 188 -17.54 15.92 -4.01
CA VAL A 188 -18.97 16.13 -3.72
C VAL A 188 -19.25 15.95 -2.22
N PHE A 189 -20.13 16.78 -1.66
CA PHE A 189 -20.46 16.82 -0.23
C PHE A 189 -21.91 16.37 0.07
N SER A 190 -22.67 16.02 -0.95
CA SER A 190 -24.00 15.42 -0.84
C SER A 190 -24.27 14.44 -1.97
N GLU A 191 -25.17 13.49 -1.75
CA GLU A 191 -25.65 12.56 -2.79
C GLU A 191 -26.37 13.26 -3.97
N SER A 192 -26.77 14.52 -3.80
CA SER A 192 -27.42 15.31 -4.85
C SER A 192 -26.46 16.22 -5.61
N ASP A 193 -25.19 16.28 -5.20
CA ASP A 193 -24.19 17.06 -5.90
C ASP A 193 -23.80 16.35 -7.20
N ASP A 194 -23.56 17.16 -8.23
CA ASP A 194 -23.09 16.78 -9.57
C ASP A 194 -22.07 17.85 -9.94
N SER A 195 -20.82 17.66 -9.47
CA SER A 195 -19.80 18.72 -9.50
C SER A 195 -19.27 18.93 -10.92
N ASP A 196 -19.18 17.86 -11.71
CA ASP A 196 -18.76 17.93 -13.11
C ASP A 196 -19.89 18.22 -14.12
N ARG A 197 -21.15 18.24 -13.67
CA ARG A 197 -22.34 18.67 -14.40
C ARG A 197 -22.66 17.80 -15.60
N ASP A 198 -22.39 16.50 -15.50
CA ASP A 198 -22.76 15.54 -16.53
C ASP A 198 -24.25 15.12 -16.47
N GLY A 199 -24.95 15.51 -15.40
CA GLY A 199 -26.36 15.23 -15.16
C GLY A 199 -26.60 13.97 -14.31
N VAL A 200 -25.54 13.35 -13.79
CA VAL A 200 -25.59 12.19 -12.90
C VAL A 200 -25.09 12.60 -11.51
N ALA A 201 -25.89 12.33 -10.49
CA ALA A 201 -25.50 12.50 -9.09
C ALA A 201 -25.41 11.12 -8.42
N ASN A 202 -24.65 11.03 -7.31
CA ASN A 202 -24.44 9.79 -6.56
C ASN A 202 -23.94 8.62 -7.45
N GLU A 203 -22.94 8.89 -8.29
CA GLU A 203 -22.39 7.89 -9.20
C GLU A 203 -21.82 6.68 -8.46
N VAL A 204 -21.13 6.93 -7.35
CA VAL A 204 -20.59 5.90 -6.46
C VAL A 204 -21.23 6.04 -5.07
N PRO A 205 -22.13 5.12 -4.68
CA PRO A 205 -22.76 5.17 -3.38
C PRO A 205 -21.76 4.84 -2.27
N VAL A 206 -21.94 5.44 -1.08
CA VAL A 206 -21.08 5.22 0.10
C VAL A 206 -20.93 3.74 0.47
N SER A 207 -21.97 2.93 0.26
CA SER A 207 -21.92 1.49 0.54
C SER A 207 -20.90 0.74 -0.33
N LEU A 208 -20.63 1.25 -1.55
CA LEU A 208 -19.59 0.70 -2.41
C LEU A 208 -18.20 1.12 -1.92
N VAL A 209 -18.04 2.36 -1.45
CA VAL A 209 -16.79 2.82 -0.80
C VAL A 209 -16.48 1.99 0.43
N ASP A 210 -17.48 1.73 1.29
CA ASP A 210 -17.35 0.87 2.47
C ASP A 210 -16.94 -0.56 2.09
N HIS A 211 -17.53 -1.10 1.02
CA HIS A 211 -17.18 -2.43 0.51
C HIS A 211 -15.74 -2.48 0.01
N LEU A 212 -15.31 -1.48 -0.78
CA LEU A 212 -13.94 -1.39 -1.30
C LEU A 212 -12.92 -1.23 -0.18
N GLU A 213 -13.20 -0.40 0.82
CA GLU A 213 -12.34 -0.24 2.00
C GLU A 213 -12.22 -1.56 2.77
N PHE A 214 -13.33 -2.24 3.03
CA PHE A 214 -13.34 -3.56 3.67
C PHE A 214 -12.56 -4.60 2.85
N TYR A 215 -12.76 -4.62 1.53
CA TYR A 215 -12.08 -5.54 0.63
C TYR A 215 -10.58 -5.33 0.66
N LEU A 216 -10.10 -4.09 0.49
CA LEU A 216 -8.67 -3.75 0.46
C LEU A 216 -7.99 -3.90 1.83
N LEU A 217 -8.71 -3.65 2.93
CA LEU A 217 -8.22 -3.96 4.27
C LEU A 217 -7.89 -5.46 4.41
N ASN A 218 -8.74 -6.32 3.85
CA ASN A 218 -8.63 -7.78 3.95
C ASN A 218 -7.96 -8.44 2.75
N TYR A 219 -7.50 -7.65 1.77
CA TYR A 219 -6.90 -8.19 0.57
C TYR A 219 -5.57 -8.86 0.88
N PHE A 220 -5.20 -9.83 0.06
CA PHE A 220 -4.14 -10.77 0.37
C PHE A 220 -2.78 -10.08 0.48
N LYS A 221 -1.92 -10.57 1.37
CA LYS A 221 -0.49 -10.26 1.31
C LYS A 221 0.17 -11.05 0.16
N PRO A 222 1.26 -10.55 -0.46
CA PRO A 222 1.95 -11.29 -1.53
C PRO A 222 2.47 -12.65 -1.08
N ALA A 223 2.73 -13.51 -2.07
CA ALA A 223 3.23 -14.85 -1.85
C ALA A 223 4.76 -14.90 -1.74
N ILE A 224 5.23 -15.98 -1.11
CA ILE A 224 6.63 -16.40 -1.20
C ILE A 224 6.72 -17.58 -2.16
N GLY A 225 7.38 -17.36 -3.30
CA GLY A 225 7.71 -18.37 -4.29
C GLY A 225 8.76 -19.36 -3.80
N ARG A 226 9.29 -20.16 -4.74
CA ARG A 226 10.22 -21.23 -4.39
C ARG A 226 11.55 -20.69 -3.87
N GLU A 227 11.89 -21.04 -2.64
CA GLU A 227 13.23 -20.76 -2.11
C GLU A 227 14.23 -21.86 -2.49
N THR A 228 15.43 -21.44 -2.88
CA THR A 228 16.57 -22.31 -3.22
C THR A 228 17.76 -21.99 -2.31
N LYS A 229 18.84 -22.77 -2.42
CA LYS A 229 20.08 -22.44 -1.70
C LYS A 229 20.65 -21.09 -2.15
N ASP A 230 20.48 -20.74 -3.42
CA ASP A 230 21.01 -19.51 -4.00
C ASP A 230 20.15 -18.31 -3.63
N SER A 231 18.81 -18.44 -3.61
CA SER A 231 17.94 -17.39 -3.08
C SER A 231 18.19 -17.14 -1.58
N GLN A 232 18.45 -18.18 -0.79
CA GLN A 232 18.81 -18.02 0.63
C GLN A 232 20.18 -17.34 0.83
N LYS A 233 21.15 -17.58 -0.05
CA LYS A 233 22.42 -16.82 -0.05
C LYS A 233 22.17 -15.38 -0.48
N GLY A 234 21.35 -15.17 -1.50
CA GLY A 234 20.92 -13.87 -1.98
C GLY A 234 20.31 -13.00 -0.89
N GLN A 235 19.41 -13.56 -0.08
CA GLN A 235 18.82 -12.86 1.05
C GLN A 235 19.88 -12.41 2.07
N ARG A 236 20.86 -13.27 2.37
CA ARG A 236 21.99 -12.91 3.26
C ARG A 236 22.85 -11.81 2.64
N LEU A 237 23.21 -11.94 1.37
CA LEU A 237 23.97 -10.93 0.63
C LEU A 237 23.23 -9.59 0.59
N PHE A 238 21.90 -9.59 0.40
CA PHE A 238 21.05 -8.42 0.40
C PHE A 238 21.15 -7.64 1.73
N GLN A 239 21.23 -8.36 2.85
CA GLN A 239 21.50 -7.77 4.16
C GLN A 239 22.96 -7.29 4.28
N ASP A 240 23.93 -8.10 3.87
CA ASP A 240 25.37 -7.80 3.98
C ASP A 240 25.78 -6.55 3.17
N ILE A 241 25.17 -6.34 1.99
CA ILE A 241 25.37 -5.14 1.17
C ILE A 241 24.52 -3.94 1.64
N GLN A 242 23.80 -4.10 2.75
CA GLN A 242 22.98 -3.11 3.42
C GLN A 242 21.81 -2.58 2.57
N CYS A 243 21.20 -3.39 1.71
CA CYS A 243 19.92 -3.01 1.10
C CYS A 243 18.81 -2.91 2.17
N THR A 244 18.93 -3.67 3.26
CA THR A 244 18.01 -3.64 4.40
C THR A 244 18.13 -2.40 5.29
N SER A 245 18.90 -1.38 4.90
CA SER A 245 18.89 -0.08 5.61
C SER A 245 17.59 0.70 5.38
N CYS A 246 16.98 0.55 4.21
CA CYS A 246 15.66 1.09 3.86
C CYS A 246 14.64 -0.05 3.70
N HIS A 247 15.06 -1.19 3.14
CA HIS A 247 14.20 -2.36 2.94
C HIS A 247 14.16 -3.26 4.18
N ILE A 248 13.50 -2.82 5.24
CA ILE A 248 13.44 -3.56 6.51
C ILE A 248 12.54 -4.79 6.36
N GLN A 249 13.12 -5.97 6.58
CA GLN A 249 12.51 -7.25 6.22
C GLN A 249 11.16 -7.50 6.92
N ASN A 250 11.11 -7.32 8.23
CA ASN A 250 9.96 -7.71 9.04
C ASN A 250 9.52 -6.54 9.92
N LEU A 251 8.21 -6.36 10.05
CA LEU A 251 7.61 -5.37 10.93
C LEU A 251 6.54 -6.04 11.80
N VAL A 252 6.13 -5.35 12.86
CA VAL A 252 5.12 -5.86 13.79
C VAL A 252 3.90 -4.96 13.72
N ILE A 253 2.72 -5.57 13.58
CA ILE A 253 1.43 -4.91 13.85
C ILE A 253 1.00 -5.31 15.25
N GLU A 254 0.69 -4.32 16.07
CA GLU A 254 0.23 -4.52 17.46
C GLU A 254 -1.26 -4.84 17.51
N ARG A 255 -2.07 -4.28 16.60
CA ARG A 255 -3.52 -4.52 16.55
C ARG A 255 -4.03 -4.77 15.13
N ASP A 256 -4.19 -6.05 14.77
CA ASP A 256 -4.72 -6.45 13.46
C ASP A 256 -6.24 -6.14 13.33
N ARG A 257 -6.58 -5.25 12.39
CA ARG A 257 -7.96 -4.87 12.04
C ARG A 257 -8.60 -5.84 11.04
N ARG A 258 -7.85 -6.76 10.46
CA ARG A 258 -8.37 -7.70 9.46
C ARG A 258 -9.24 -8.77 10.10
N VAL A 259 -10.15 -9.29 9.30
CA VAL A 259 -11.03 -10.42 9.64
C VAL A 259 -10.55 -11.73 9.01
N ALA A 260 -9.62 -11.70 8.05
CA ALA A 260 -8.97 -12.90 7.55
C ALA A 260 -7.50 -12.64 7.24
N ASP A 261 -6.67 -13.69 7.34
CA ASP A 261 -5.34 -13.74 6.76
C ASP A 261 -5.31 -14.80 5.67
N VAL A 262 -4.68 -14.49 4.55
CA VAL A 262 -4.39 -15.47 3.50
C VAL A 262 -2.89 -15.50 3.30
N GLU A 263 -2.27 -16.62 3.67
CA GLU A 263 -0.85 -16.86 3.49
C GLU A 263 -0.62 -17.80 2.32
N THR A 264 0.07 -17.31 1.29
CA THR A 264 0.36 -18.05 0.07
C THR A 264 1.86 -18.34 -0.03
N THR A 265 2.20 -19.61 -0.16
CA THR A 265 3.60 -20.06 -0.23
C THR A 265 3.79 -21.14 -1.27
N TYR A 266 5.04 -21.34 -1.70
CA TYR A 266 5.40 -22.47 -2.55
C TYR A 266 5.12 -23.81 -1.85
N ASP A 267 4.27 -24.62 -2.46
CA ASP A 267 3.98 -25.99 -2.05
C ASP A 267 3.78 -26.87 -3.29
N ARG A 268 4.83 -27.60 -3.67
CA ARG A 268 4.81 -28.49 -4.83
C ARG A 268 3.73 -29.59 -4.79
N ARG A 269 3.23 -29.95 -3.60
CA ARG A 269 2.26 -31.05 -3.45
C ARG A 269 0.83 -30.54 -3.50
N ARG A 270 0.55 -29.44 -2.80
CA ARG A 270 -0.80 -28.88 -2.68
C ARG A 270 -1.07 -27.76 -3.68
N GLY A 271 -0.05 -27.06 -4.14
CA GLY A 271 -0.15 -25.93 -5.07
C GLY A 271 -0.32 -26.35 -6.52
N ILE A 272 -1.28 -27.24 -6.81
CA ILE A 272 -1.40 -27.92 -8.11
C ILE A 272 -1.54 -27.00 -9.33
N PHE A 273 -1.94 -25.73 -9.17
CA PHE A 273 -2.13 -24.79 -10.28
C PHE A 273 -0.87 -24.00 -10.67
N ASN A 274 -0.01 -23.61 -9.71
CA ASN A 274 1.19 -22.79 -9.96
C ASN A 274 2.32 -23.05 -8.95
N ASP A 275 2.36 -24.26 -8.38
CA ASP A 275 3.16 -24.62 -7.20
C ASP A 275 2.93 -23.71 -5.98
N LEU A 276 1.85 -22.93 -5.94
CA LEU A 276 1.47 -22.07 -4.81
C LEU A 276 0.23 -22.59 -4.10
N PHE A 277 0.25 -22.59 -2.78
CA PHE A 277 -0.89 -22.97 -1.95
C PHE A 277 -1.20 -21.88 -0.92
N ALA A 278 -2.47 -21.47 -0.90
CA ALA A 278 -3.00 -20.46 0.01
C ALA A 278 -3.66 -21.09 1.25
N VAL A 279 -3.33 -20.58 2.42
CA VAL A 279 -3.99 -20.92 3.68
C VAL A 279 -4.76 -19.70 4.18
N ALA A 280 -6.08 -19.76 4.06
CA ALA A 280 -6.99 -18.75 4.57
C ALA A 280 -7.38 -19.08 6.02
N THR A 281 -7.16 -18.12 6.92
CA THR A 281 -7.38 -18.25 8.37
C THR A 281 -8.30 -17.12 8.86
N PRO A 282 -9.43 -17.44 9.52
CA PRO A 282 -10.28 -16.40 10.11
C PRO A 282 -9.56 -15.72 11.29
N LEU A 283 -9.66 -14.39 11.32
CA LEU A 283 -9.11 -13.51 12.36
C LEU A 283 -10.19 -12.76 13.13
N PHE A 284 -11.43 -13.23 13.11
CA PHE A 284 -12.56 -12.59 13.80
C PHE A 284 -13.18 -13.45 14.90
N GLN A 285 -14.02 -12.80 15.71
CA GLN A 285 -15.08 -13.41 16.51
C GLN A 285 -16.42 -12.99 15.91
N GLU A 286 -17.37 -13.92 15.85
CA GLU A 286 -18.74 -13.61 15.47
C GLU A 286 -19.47 -13.00 16.65
N VAL A 287 -20.16 -11.89 16.39
CA VAL A 287 -21.00 -11.22 17.36
C VAL A 287 -22.42 -11.14 16.78
N GLN A 288 -23.43 -11.48 17.59
CA GLN A 288 -24.82 -11.29 17.21
C GLN A 288 -25.08 -9.80 17.00
N GLY A 289 -25.35 -9.42 15.75
CA GLY A 289 -25.77 -8.07 15.36
C GLY A 289 -27.30 -7.94 15.32
N SER A 290 -27.78 -6.76 14.91
CA SER A 290 -29.21 -6.47 14.72
C SER A 290 -29.79 -7.07 13.43
N GLY A 291 -28.98 -7.72 12.59
CA GLY A 291 -29.38 -8.32 11.32
C GLY A 291 -28.70 -9.67 11.03
N SER A 292 -29.15 -10.34 9.97
CA SER A 292 -28.43 -11.46 9.35
C SER A 292 -27.65 -10.90 8.14
N PRO A 293 -26.36 -11.21 7.98
CA PRO A 293 -25.53 -12.12 8.77
C PRO A 293 -24.88 -11.52 10.03
N SER A 294 -24.24 -12.36 10.85
CA SER A 294 -23.51 -11.97 12.07
C SER A 294 -22.39 -10.97 11.78
N VAL A 295 -22.12 -10.03 12.70
CA VAL A 295 -20.99 -9.10 12.58
C VAL A 295 -19.69 -9.85 12.86
N LYS A 296 -18.71 -9.74 11.95
CA LYS A 296 -17.36 -10.30 12.12
C LYS A 296 -16.45 -9.26 12.77
N LYS A 297 -16.24 -9.37 14.08
CA LYS A 297 -15.39 -8.43 14.82
C LYS A 297 -13.93 -8.91 14.80
N PRO A 298 -12.96 -8.11 14.31
CA PRO A 298 -11.55 -8.48 14.33
C PRO A 298 -11.05 -8.87 15.73
N ASN A 299 -10.20 -9.88 15.81
CA ASN A 299 -9.60 -10.35 17.06
C ASN A 299 -8.60 -9.35 17.64
N GLY A 300 -8.05 -8.43 16.83
CA GLY A 300 -7.11 -7.41 17.28
C GLY A 300 -5.77 -7.97 17.76
N LYS A 301 -5.38 -9.17 17.32
CA LYS A 301 -4.16 -9.84 17.79
C LYS A 301 -2.93 -9.22 17.13
N ARG A 302 -1.86 -9.10 17.90
CA ARG A 302 -0.51 -8.76 17.42
C ARG A 302 0.01 -9.85 16.46
N PHE A 303 0.67 -9.45 15.39
CA PHE A 303 1.38 -10.38 14.50
C PHE A 303 2.62 -9.76 13.85
N VAL A 304 3.50 -10.62 13.33
CA VAL A 304 4.69 -10.21 12.58
C VAL A 304 4.37 -10.24 11.09
N VAL A 305 4.50 -9.09 10.45
CA VAL A 305 4.48 -8.93 9.00
C VAL A 305 5.84 -9.36 8.46
N LYS A 306 5.89 -10.49 7.77
CA LYS A 306 7.14 -11.07 7.27
C LYS A 306 7.45 -10.67 5.84
N ASN A 307 8.73 -10.44 5.54
CA ASN A 307 9.26 -10.21 4.20
C ASN A 307 8.68 -8.99 3.47
N ILE A 308 8.20 -7.96 4.18
CA ILE A 308 7.63 -6.74 3.58
C ILE A 308 8.72 -5.86 2.96
N TYR A 309 9.91 -5.81 3.56
CA TYR A 309 11.07 -5.07 3.05
C TYR A 309 10.77 -3.58 2.78
N ALA A 310 10.28 -2.87 3.80
CA ALA A 310 10.01 -1.43 3.76
C ALA A 310 10.24 -0.78 5.12
N ASP A 311 10.63 0.50 5.12
CA ASP A 311 10.75 1.33 6.32
C ASP A 311 9.71 2.45 6.39
N PHE A 312 8.83 2.58 5.39
CA PHE A 312 7.78 3.60 5.36
C PHE A 312 8.33 5.03 5.53
N LYS A 313 9.56 5.29 5.05
CA LYS A 313 10.15 6.61 4.91
C LYS A 313 10.13 7.04 3.45
N ARG A 314 10.14 8.35 3.23
CA ARG A 314 10.56 8.93 1.95
C ARG A 314 12.08 9.06 1.88
N HIS A 315 12.63 8.82 0.70
CA HIS A 315 14.06 8.94 0.42
C HIS A 315 14.34 9.66 -0.89
N ASP A 316 15.40 10.45 -0.91
CA ASP A 316 15.99 10.95 -2.16
C ASP A 316 16.96 9.90 -2.73
N LEU A 317 16.52 9.20 -3.78
CA LEU A 317 17.33 8.22 -4.52
C LEU A 317 18.20 8.86 -5.62
N GLY A 318 18.32 10.19 -5.61
CA GLY A 318 19.10 11.00 -6.55
C GLY A 318 18.34 11.36 -7.83
N SER A 319 18.97 12.19 -8.66
CA SER A 319 18.36 12.78 -9.87
C SER A 319 17.80 11.78 -10.88
N ASN A 320 18.25 10.52 -10.84
CA ASN A 320 17.69 9.48 -11.69
C ASN A 320 16.28 9.07 -11.26
N PHE A 321 15.83 9.41 -10.06
CA PHE A 321 14.50 9.12 -9.51
C PHE A 321 13.69 10.40 -9.26
N TRP A 322 14.16 11.58 -9.68
CA TRP A 322 13.37 12.79 -9.52
C TRP A 322 12.28 12.86 -10.58
N GLU A 323 11.08 13.25 -10.17
CA GLU A 323 9.93 13.46 -11.03
C GLU A 323 9.66 14.95 -11.19
N ARG A 324 9.28 15.39 -12.39
CA ARG A 324 8.85 16.76 -12.65
C ARG A 324 7.33 16.87 -12.63
N ASN A 325 6.83 17.84 -11.88
CA ASN A 325 5.42 18.19 -11.82
C ASN A 325 5.01 19.17 -12.95
N PHE A 326 3.70 19.34 -13.17
CA PHE A 326 3.14 20.24 -14.20
C PHE A 326 3.61 21.69 -14.09
N ASP A 327 3.81 22.19 -12.87
CA ASP A 327 4.29 23.55 -12.60
C ASP A 327 5.82 23.70 -12.78
N GLY A 328 6.51 22.62 -13.15
CA GLY A 328 7.96 22.56 -13.33
C GLY A 328 8.76 22.30 -12.06
N SER A 329 8.11 22.20 -10.90
CA SER A 329 8.74 21.76 -9.65
C SER A 329 9.19 20.29 -9.73
N LEU A 330 10.03 19.88 -8.79
CA LEU A 330 10.56 18.51 -8.73
C LEU A 330 10.13 17.83 -7.43
N THR A 331 9.53 16.65 -7.57
CA THR A 331 9.37 15.68 -6.49
C THR A 331 10.65 14.86 -6.42
N LYS A 332 11.36 14.93 -5.30
CA LYS A 332 12.68 14.30 -5.13
C LYS A 332 12.68 13.10 -4.19
N GLU A 333 11.73 13.07 -3.27
CA GLU A 333 11.65 12.02 -2.25
C GLU A 333 10.44 11.14 -2.53
N PHE A 334 10.65 9.83 -2.43
CA PHE A 334 9.63 8.81 -2.67
C PHE A 334 9.65 7.79 -1.54
N MET A 335 8.49 7.22 -1.24
CA MET A 335 8.35 6.17 -0.25
C MET A 335 9.20 4.95 -0.63
N THR A 336 9.81 4.30 0.36
CA THR A 336 10.32 2.95 0.18
C THR A 336 9.17 2.01 -0.14
N GLU A 337 9.03 1.64 -1.41
CA GLU A 337 8.05 0.65 -1.85
C GLU A 337 8.37 -0.72 -1.20
N PRO A 338 7.38 -1.40 -0.59
CA PRO A 338 7.56 -2.77 -0.13
C PRO A 338 8.06 -3.70 -1.25
N LEU A 339 9.09 -4.51 -0.99
CA LEU A 339 9.58 -5.49 -1.97
C LEU A 339 8.71 -6.75 -2.07
N TRP A 340 7.62 -6.78 -1.31
CA TRP A 340 6.52 -7.69 -1.50
C TRP A 340 6.08 -7.69 -2.98
N GLY A 341 6.04 -8.86 -3.62
CA GLY A 341 5.65 -8.99 -5.03
C GLY A 341 6.70 -8.58 -6.08
N VAL A 342 7.84 -8.01 -5.68
CA VAL A 342 8.82 -7.40 -6.59
C VAL A 342 9.37 -8.35 -7.67
N GLY A 343 9.36 -9.66 -7.44
CA GLY A 343 9.77 -10.65 -8.43
C GLY A 343 8.88 -10.74 -9.66
N THR A 344 7.69 -10.12 -9.64
CA THR A 344 6.63 -10.28 -10.66
C THR A 344 5.96 -8.98 -11.09
N THR A 345 6.50 -7.82 -10.69
CA THR A 345 5.84 -6.52 -10.88
C THR A 345 6.60 -5.60 -11.83
N ALA A 346 7.45 -6.14 -12.72
CA ALA A 346 8.15 -5.32 -13.71
C ALA A 346 7.15 -4.53 -14.59
N PRO A 347 7.48 -3.29 -15.01
CA PRO A 347 8.75 -2.59 -14.80
C PRO A 347 8.91 -2.02 -13.37
N TYR A 348 10.01 -1.32 -13.10
CA TYR A 348 10.40 -0.91 -11.74
C TYR A 348 10.82 0.55 -11.62
N GLY A 349 10.69 1.05 -10.39
CA GLY A 349 10.79 2.45 -10.02
C GLY A 349 9.41 3.11 -10.05
N HIS A 350 9.23 4.22 -9.34
CA HIS A 350 7.94 4.92 -9.31
C HIS A 350 7.45 5.33 -10.72
N ASP A 351 8.36 5.41 -11.69
CA ASP A 351 8.12 5.85 -13.06
C ASP A 351 8.17 4.75 -14.12
N GLY A 352 8.31 3.48 -13.71
CA GLY A 352 8.23 2.35 -14.64
C GLY A 352 9.39 2.27 -15.65
N ARG A 353 10.48 3.04 -15.48
CA ARG A 353 11.54 3.13 -16.50
C ARG A 353 12.59 2.02 -16.44
N SER A 354 12.60 1.18 -15.41
CA SER A 354 13.59 0.11 -15.28
C SER A 354 12.93 -1.23 -15.63
N ILE A 355 13.41 -1.91 -16.66
CA ILE A 355 12.72 -3.11 -17.19
C ILE A 355 13.00 -4.40 -16.40
N ASP A 356 14.02 -4.40 -15.53
CA ASP A 356 14.43 -5.55 -14.74
C ASP A 356 14.97 -5.14 -13.35
N LEU A 357 15.09 -6.13 -12.45
CA LEU A 357 15.55 -5.91 -11.07
C LEU A 357 17.00 -5.41 -11.01
N TRP A 358 17.86 -5.86 -11.93
CA TRP A 358 19.26 -5.44 -11.93
C TRP A 358 19.38 -3.95 -12.29
N SER A 359 18.67 -3.51 -13.34
CA SER A 359 18.68 -2.13 -13.82
C SER A 359 18.12 -1.16 -12.79
N VAL A 360 17.03 -1.52 -12.09
CA VAL A 360 16.51 -0.66 -11.01
C VAL A 360 17.48 -0.60 -9.83
N ILE A 361 18.07 -1.72 -9.40
CA ILE A 361 19.10 -1.70 -8.35
C ILE A 361 20.25 -0.77 -8.74
N MET A 362 20.73 -0.85 -9.98
CA MET A 362 21.83 -0.02 -10.46
C MET A 362 21.47 1.46 -10.63
N ARG A 363 20.18 1.78 -10.82
CA ARG A 363 19.67 3.16 -10.90
C ARG A 363 19.65 3.86 -9.54
N HIS A 364 19.62 3.12 -8.43
CA HIS A 364 19.62 3.68 -7.08
C HIS A 364 20.85 4.60 -6.85
N GLY A 365 20.57 5.84 -6.47
CA GLY A 365 21.55 6.87 -6.13
C GLY A 365 21.25 7.44 -4.74
N GLY A 366 21.57 8.72 -4.55
CA GLY A 366 21.24 9.46 -3.32
C GLY A 366 21.57 8.68 -2.04
N GLU A 367 20.59 8.55 -1.16
CA GLU A 367 20.70 7.81 0.12
C GLU A 367 21.06 6.32 -0.06
N ALA A 368 20.60 5.70 -1.14
CA ALA A 368 20.84 4.28 -1.44
C ALA A 368 22.16 4.01 -2.19
N LYS A 369 22.92 5.05 -2.57
CA LYS A 369 24.14 4.92 -3.40
C LYS A 369 25.14 3.92 -2.84
N ASN A 370 25.35 3.91 -1.52
CA ASN A 370 26.33 3.02 -0.89
C ASN A 370 25.93 1.55 -1.00
N ALA A 371 24.64 1.22 -0.83
CA ALA A 371 24.12 -0.13 -0.99
C ALA A 371 24.23 -0.60 -2.45
N ARG A 372 23.82 0.27 -3.39
CA ARG A 372 23.98 0.02 -4.84
C ARG A 372 25.43 -0.22 -5.24
N ASP A 373 26.37 0.59 -4.76
CA ASP A 373 27.79 0.42 -5.07
C ASP A 373 28.37 -0.87 -4.47
N ARG A 374 27.83 -1.37 -3.35
CA ARG A 374 28.20 -2.69 -2.80
C ARG A 374 27.64 -3.82 -3.65
N PHE A 375 26.38 -3.73 -4.10
CA PHE A 375 25.81 -4.67 -5.07
C PHE A 375 26.66 -4.76 -6.34
N ALA A 376 27.02 -3.62 -6.93
CA ALA A 376 27.84 -3.54 -8.13
C ALA A 376 29.25 -4.15 -8.00
N ARG A 377 29.77 -4.28 -6.77
CA ARG A 377 31.07 -4.89 -6.47
C ARG A 377 30.99 -6.40 -6.20
N LEU A 378 29.78 -6.96 -6.05
CA LEU A 378 29.60 -8.39 -5.96
C LEU A 378 30.01 -9.04 -7.29
N SER A 379 30.48 -10.29 -7.23
CA SER A 379 30.66 -11.11 -8.43
C SER A 379 29.33 -11.36 -9.15
N ASP A 380 29.37 -11.68 -10.45
CA ASP A 380 28.16 -11.96 -11.24
C ASP A 380 27.28 -13.05 -10.61
N GLU A 381 27.89 -14.09 -10.03
CA GLU A 381 27.18 -15.15 -9.31
C GLU A 381 26.43 -14.60 -8.09
N GLN A 382 27.08 -13.74 -7.31
CA GLN A 382 26.50 -13.13 -6.11
C GLN A 382 25.41 -12.10 -6.45
N GLN A 383 25.58 -11.34 -7.53
CA GLN A 383 24.52 -10.47 -8.05
C GLN A 383 23.31 -11.32 -8.46
N GLY A 384 23.54 -12.41 -9.21
CA GLY A 384 22.51 -13.37 -9.58
C GLY A 384 21.77 -13.95 -8.36
N GLN A 385 22.49 -14.32 -7.30
CA GLN A 385 21.88 -14.81 -6.06
C GLN A 385 20.95 -13.78 -5.41
N VAL A 386 21.33 -12.49 -5.37
CA VAL A 386 20.45 -11.42 -4.86
C VAL A 386 19.21 -11.25 -5.74
N ILE A 387 19.35 -11.36 -7.07
CA ILE A 387 18.20 -11.32 -7.98
C ILE A 387 17.29 -12.55 -7.77
N ASP A 388 17.84 -13.75 -7.64
CA ASP A 388 17.10 -14.98 -7.35
C ASP A 388 16.31 -14.86 -6.04
N PHE A 389 16.87 -14.18 -5.03
CA PHE A 389 16.16 -13.86 -3.79
C PHE A 389 14.95 -12.96 -4.05
N LEU A 390 15.14 -11.82 -4.73
CA LEU A 390 14.05 -10.89 -5.01
C LEU A 390 12.94 -11.54 -5.85
N GLN A 391 13.31 -12.44 -6.77
CA GLN A 391 12.38 -13.25 -7.57
C GLN A 391 11.55 -14.24 -6.76
N THR A 392 11.88 -14.48 -5.47
CA THR A 392 11.01 -15.27 -4.58
C THR A 392 9.84 -14.47 -4.01
N LEU A 393 9.86 -13.14 -4.08
CA LEU A 393 8.78 -12.29 -3.57
C LEU A 393 7.79 -12.05 -4.71
N VAL A 394 6.67 -12.77 -4.74
CA VAL A 394 5.81 -12.85 -5.94
C VAL A 394 4.36 -12.48 -5.65
N LEU A 395 3.72 -11.89 -6.64
CA LEU A 395 2.27 -11.86 -6.74
C LEU A 395 1.77 -13.18 -7.33
N PHE A 396 0.49 -13.46 -7.14
CA PHE A 396 -0.14 -14.67 -7.63
C PHE A 396 -1.54 -14.34 -8.16
N PRO A 397 -2.06 -15.08 -9.17
CA PRO A 397 -3.45 -14.96 -9.57
C PRO A 397 -4.31 -15.72 -8.55
N PRO A 398 -5.21 -15.07 -7.78
CA PRO A 398 -6.10 -15.76 -6.85
C PRO A 398 -6.92 -16.86 -7.51
N ASP A 399 -7.37 -16.60 -8.73
CA ASP A 399 -8.13 -17.55 -9.55
C ASP A 399 -7.33 -18.82 -9.88
N ASP A 400 -5.99 -18.76 -9.91
CA ASP A 400 -5.12 -19.90 -10.24
C ASP A 400 -4.24 -20.32 -9.03
N THR A 401 -4.74 -20.14 -7.80
CA THR A 401 -4.02 -20.49 -6.57
C THR A 401 -4.84 -21.43 -5.69
N ALA A 402 -4.45 -22.71 -5.65
CA ALA A 402 -5.08 -23.72 -4.79
C ALA A 402 -5.06 -23.27 -3.32
N SER A 403 -6.10 -23.62 -2.56
CA SER A 403 -6.22 -23.21 -1.16
C SER A 403 -6.79 -24.29 -0.23
N ASN A 404 -6.78 -24.03 1.07
CA ASN A 404 -7.49 -24.88 2.04
C ASN A 404 -9.03 -24.80 1.91
N LEU A 405 -9.56 -23.75 1.26
CA LEU A 405 -11.00 -23.57 1.04
C LEU A 405 -11.43 -24.18 -0.30
N ASN A 406 -10.53 -24.21 -1.28
CA ASN A 406 -10.68 -24.91 -2.55
C ASN A 406 -9.30 -25.45 -3.01
N PRO A 407 -8.95 -26.71 -2.66
CA PRO A 407 -7.64 -27.27 -2.96
C PRO A 407 -7.44 -27.65 -4.43
N GLY A 408 -8.53 -27.63 -5.23
CA GLY A 408 -8.57 -28.16 -6.58
C GLY A 408 -8.40 -29.68 -6.67
N ASP A 409 -8.62 -30.23 -7.86
CA ASP A 409 -8.43 -31.66 -8.15
C ASP A 409 -7.68 -31.87 -9.47
N SER A 410 -6.43 -32.34 -9.34
CA SER A 410 -5.54 -32.69 -10.46
C SER A 410 -6.05 -33.83 -11.36
N GLN A 411 -7.03 -34.61 -10.90
CA GLN A 411 -7.63 -35.72 -11.63
C GLN A 411 -8.92 -35.31 -12.37
N SER A 412 -9.36 -34.06 -12.24
CA SER A 412 -10.56 -33.58 -12.92
C SER A 412 -10.37 -33.56 -14.45
N GLN A 413 -11.45 -33.90 -15.18
CA GLN A 413 -11.41 -34.12 -16.64
C GLN A 413 -10.92 -32.90 -17.44
N ASN A 414 -10.97 -31.70 -16.85
CA ASN A 414 -10.54 -30.44 -17.45
C ASN A 414 -9.47 -29.72 -16.61
N PHE A 415 -8.56 -30.46 -15.96
CA PHE A 415 -7.49 -29.84 -15.16
C PHE A 415 -6.39 -29.20 -16.05
N PRO A 416 -5.92 -27.98 -15.73
CA PRO A 416 -6.44 -27.05 -14.72
C PRO A 416 -7.78 -26.45 -15.15
N GLN A 417 -8.74 -26.41 -14.21
CA GLN A 417 -10.13 -26.00 -14.46
C GLN A 417 -10.19 -24.57 -15.02
N TYR A 418 -11.10 -24.32 -15.98
CA TYR A 418 -11.36 -23.00 -16.53
C TYR A 418 -12.55 -22.36 -15.79
N GLY A 419 -12.31 -21.26 -15.06
CA GLY A 419 -13.35 -20.43 -14.42
C GLY A 419 -13.28 -20.39 -12.89
N HIS A 420 -13.03 -19.18 -12.37
CA HIS A 420 -13.27 -18.63 -11.02
C HIS A 420 -12.52 -19.24 -9.80
N GLY A 421 -11.85 -18.35 -9.05
CA GLY A 421 -11.61 -18.39 -7.61
C GLY A 421 -11.18 -19.72 -6.98
N ASN A 422 -9.89 -20.06 -7.06
CA ASN A 422 -9.35 -21.15 -6.22
C ASN A 422 -9.21 -20.75 -4.73
N ILE A 423 -9.45 -19.49 -4.38
CA ILE A 423 -9.52 -19.01 -3.00
C ILE A 423 -10.97 -18.61 -2.69
N ALA A 424 -11.80 -19.57 -2.28
CA ALA A 424 -13.22 -19.39 -1.98
C ALA A 424 -13.46 -18.61 -0.66
N LEU A 425 -13.05 -17.35 -0.60
CA LEU A 425 -13.20 -16.48 0.57
C LEU A 425 -14.64 -16.27 1.05
N PRO A 426 -15.69 -16.25 0.21
CA PRO A 426 -17.06 -16.14 0.69
C PRO A 426 -17.43 -17.20 1.74
N ALA A 427 -16.76 -18.37 1.70
CA ALA A 427 -16.88 -19.42 2.72
C ALA A 427 -16.44 -18.97 4.12
N LEU A 428 -15.55 -17.97 4.24
CA LEU A 428 -15.17 -17.34 5.52
C LEU A 428 -16.16 -16.28 5.97
N PHE A 429 -16.83 -15.60 5.03
CA PHE A 429 -17.53 -14.38 5.34
C PHE A 429 -19.01 -14.60 5.64
N ASN A 430 -19.79 -15.27 4.79
CA ASN A 430 -21.25 -15.37 5.06
C ASN A 430 -21.98 -16.59 4.46
N ASN A 431 -21.52 -17.18 3.35
CA ASN A 431 -22.23 -18.31 2.74
C ASN A 431 -21.28 -19.26 2.01
N PRO A 432 -21.06 -20.49 2.50
CA PRO A 432 -20.27 -21.50 1.78
C PRO A 432 -20.96 -22.03 0.51
N SER A 433 -22.18 -21.58 0.23
CA SER A 433 -22.98 -21.94 -0.96
C SER A 433 -23.15 -20.78 -1.94
N ASP A 434 -22.47 -19.63 -1.72
CA ASP A 434 -22.46 -18.56 -2.71
C ASP A 434 -21.73 -19.04 -3.96
N LEU A 435 -22.38 -18.89 -5.12
CA LEU A 435 -21.79 -19.22 -6.41
C LEU A 435 -21.00 -17.99 -6.87
N GLU A 436 -19.67 -18.07 -6.83
CA GLU A 436 -18.79 -17.09 -7.48
C GLU A 436 -18.97 -17.06 -9.00
#